data_AF-W1WC76-F1
#
_entry.id   AF-W1WC76-F1
#
_cell.length_a   1.000
_cell.length_b   1.000
_cell.length_c   1.000
_cell.angle_alpha   90.00
_cell.angle_beta   90.00
_cell.angle_gamma   90.00
#
_symmetry.space_group_name_H-M   'P 1'
#
loop_
_entity.id
_entity.type
_entity.pdbx_description
1 polymer ?
#
loop_
_entity_poly.entity_id
_entity_poly.type
_entity_poly.pdbx_seq_one_letter_code
_entity_poly.pdbx_strand_id
1 'polypeptide(L)'
;DLSNSLNVTKETIRSDLNELARLGYLTRCHGGAFIVLDSLDTIAKNEIAYALENYDTAQGIKKGHSTMKSQVCVIGSFNVDIISYLPRLPTIGESLLASNFIFSPGGKGCNQALAASFADTDVYFITKVGTDHFSDYAINFMNSSKIYKSIIYQTKETQTGTATILVNEGTGDNVIAIYPGANMTMSSDEITIQKEAIINSDVILLQLETNYTA
;
A
#
# COMPACT_ATOMS: atom_id res chain seq x y z
N ASP A 1 -20.53 8.70 -3.99
CA ASP A 1 -19.10 8.39 -3.97
C ASP A 1 -18.41 9.30 -2.95
N LEU A 2 -17.87 8.72 -1.89
CA LEU A 2 -17.30 9.41 -0.71
C LEU A 2 -16.22 10.44 -1.11
N SER A 3 -15.48 10.19 -2.20
CA SER A 3 -14.47 11.08 -2.77
C SER A 3 -15.04 12.45 -3.17
N ASN A 4 -16.25 12.49 -3.74
CA ASN A 4 -16.90 13.73 -4.16
C ASN A 4 -17.37 14.57 -2.96
N SER A 5 -17.88 13.92 -1.90
CA SER A 5 -18.31 14.63 -0.69
C SER A 5 -17.14 15.22 0.10
N LEU A 6 -15.95 14.62 -0.03
CA LEU A 6 -14.75 15.01 0.71
C LEU A 6 -13.74 15.81 -0.13
N ASN A 7 -14.11 16.11 -1.39
CA ASN A 7 -13.29 16.87 -2.34
C ASN A 7 -11.86 16.28 -2.51
N VAL A 8 -11.78 14.95 -2.59
CA VAL A 8 -10.54 14.18 -2.82
C VAL A 8 -10.71 13.25 -4.02
N THR A 9 -9.61 12.75 -4.58
CA THR A 9 -9.67 11.75 -5.65
C THR A 9 -10.02 10.37 -5.09
N LYS A 10 -10.46 9.43 -5.95
CA LYS A 10 -10.81 8.06 -5.51
C LYS A 10 -9.63 7.32 -4.89
N GLU A 11 -8.41 7.71 -5.26
CA GLU A 11 -7.14 7.15 -4.82
C GLU A 11 -6.68 7.72 -3.46
N THR A 12 -7.35 8.77 -2.95
CA THR A 12 -6.93 9.57 -1.78
C THR A 12 -7.91 9.43 -0.62
N ILE A 13 -8.08 8.20 -0.08
CA ILE A 13 -8.83 7.98 1.17
C ILE A 13 -7.90 8.25 2.38
N ARG A 14 -7.46 9.49 2.55
CA ARG A 14 -6.65 9.90 3.72
C ARG A 14 -7.17 11.17 4.42
N SER A 15 -7.83 12.08 3.69
CA SER A 15 -8.48 13.25 4.30
C SER A 15 -9.60 12.84 5.28
N ASP A 16 -10.29 11.75 4.93
CA ASP A 16 -11.39 11.14 5.68
C ASP A 16 -10.97 10.81 7.12
N LEU A 17 -9.73 10.33 7.33
CA LEU A 17 -9.28 9.96 8.66
C LEU A 17 -9.12 11.19 9.57
N ASN A 18 -8.71 12.33 9.03
CA ASN A 18 -8.59 13.56 9.81
C ASN A 18 -9.98 14.13 10.14
N GLU A 19 -10.91 14.09 9.19
CA GLU A 19 -12.29 14.55 9.41
C GLU A 19 -13.05 13.61 10.36
N LEU A 20 -12.94 12.30 10.19
CA LEU A 20 -13.52 11.30 11.09
C LEU A 20 -12.90 11.39 12.50
N ALA A 21 -11.60 11.71 12.61
CA ALA A 21 -10.98 12.01 13.90
C ALA A 21 -11.57 13.27 14.53
N ARG A 22 -11.73 14.34 13.75
CA ARG A 22 -12.32 15.61 14.19
C ARG A 22 -13.77 15.44 14.66
N LEU A 23 -14.53 14.59 13.98
CA LEU A 23 -15.91 14.23 14.33
C LEU A 23 -16.01 13.24 15.50
N GLY A 24 -14.87 12.72 16.01
CA GLY A 24 -14.82 11.81 17.16
C GLY A 24 -15.11 10.34 16.84
N TYR A 25 -15.19 9.97 15.56
CA TYR A 25 -15.47 8.60 15.14
C TYR A 25 -14.26 7.68 15.22
N LEU A 26 -13.04 8.23 15.19
CA LEU A 26 -11.80 7.45 15.28
C LEU A 26 -10.66 8.22 15.96
N THR A 27 -9.62 7.50 16.34
CA THR A 27 -8.35 8.03 16.83
C THR A 27 -7.25 7.72 15.83
N ARG A 28 -6.45 8.72 15.42
CA ARG A 28 -5.36 8.52 14.45
C ARG A 28 -4.19 7.77 15.08
N CYS A 29 -3.49 6.97 14.27
CA CYS A 29 -2.21 6.37 14.62
C CYS A 29 -1.24 6.46 13.44
N HIS A 30 0.04 6.13 13.66
CA HIS A 30 1.05 6.21 12.60
C HIS A 30 0.70 5.26 11.45
N GLY A 31 0.38 5.83 10.28
CA GLY A 31 -0.04 5.07 9.10
C GLY A 31 -1.49 4.59 9.08
N GLY A 32 -2.32 4.91 10.09
CA GLY A 32 -3.69 4.37 10.20
C GLY A 32 -4.63 5.13 11.15
N ALA A 33 -5.62 4.41 11.67
CA ALA A 33 -6.61 4.88 12.63
C ALA A 33 -7.21 3.71 13.43
N PHE A 34 -7.64 3.98 14.67
CA PHE A 34 -8.42 3.08 15.52
C PHE A 34 -9.83 3.62 15.69
N ILE A 35 -10.85 2.77 15.57
CA ILE A 35 -12.23 3.13 15.92
C ILE A 35 -12.52 2.55 17.30
N VAL A 36 -13.02 3.37 18.23
CA VAL A 36 -13.54 2.88 19.51
C VAL A 36 -14.99 2.51 19.27
N LEU A 37 -15.29 1.21 19.23
CA LEU A 37 -16.62 0.69 18.87
C LEU A 37 -17.75 1.38 19.65
N ASP A 38 -17.52 1.75 20.92
CA ASP A 38 -18.52 2.42 21.76
C ASP A 38 -19.03 3.75 21.21
N SER A 39 -18.26 4.48 20.39
CA SER A 39 -18.65 5.78 19.81
C SER A 39 -19.55 5.67 18.57
N LEU A 40 -19.74 4.46 18.04
CA LEU A 40 -20.57 4.23 16.86
C LEU A 40 -22.05 4.07 17.24
N ASP A 41 -22.94 4.45 16.32
CA ASP A 41 -24.36 4.16 16.46
C ASP A 41 -24.63 2.64 16.36
N THR A 42 -25.82 2.23 16.79
CA THR A 42 -26.20 0.80 16.84
C THR A 42 -26.18 0.14 15.46
N ILE A 43 -26.46 0.88 14.38
CA ILE A 43 -26.47 0.35 13.02
C ILE A 43 -25.03 0.07 12.57
N ALA A 44 -24.13 1.02 12.74
CA ALA A 44 -22.71 0.87 12.43
C ALA A 44 -22.05 -0.22 13.29
N LYS A 45 -22.41 -0.31 14.58
CA LYS A 45 -21.99 -1.41 15.46
C LYS A 45 -22.45 -2.76 14.93
N ASN A 46 -23.71 -2.86 14.52
CA ASN A 46 -24.28 -4.11 14.01
C ASN A 46 -23.68 -4.50 12.65
N GLU A 47 -23.42 -3.56 11.75
CA GLU A 47 -22.77 -3.80 10.46
C GLU A 47 -21.32 -4.28 10.66
N ILE A 48 -20.56 -3.63 11.54
CA ILE A 48 -19.18 -4.04 11.86
C ILE A 48 -19.17 -5.37 12.60
N ALA A 49 -20.04 -5.56 13.60
CA ALA A 49 -20.17 -6.83 14.31
C ALA A 49 -20.58 -7.95 13.36
N TYR A 50 -21.53 -7.71 12.46
CA TYR A 50 -21.90 -8.67 11.43
C TYR A 50 -20.72 -8.98 10.49
N ALA A 51 -19.96 -7.98 10.06
CA ALA A 51 -18.76 -8.21 9.25
C ALA A 51 -17.69 -9.01 10.00
N LEU A 52 -17.50 -8.78 11.30
CA LEU A 52 -16.53 -9.48 12.16
C LEU A 52 -16.99 -10.88 12.56
N GLU A 53 -18.26 -11.08 12.90
CA GLU A 53 -18.84 -12.38 13.23
C GLU A 53 -18.88 -13.29 12.00
N ASN A 54 -19.17 -12.74 10.82
CA ASN A 54 -19.04 -13.45 9.55
C ASN A 54 -17.58 -13.67 9.13
N TYR A 55 -16.63 -12.88 9.66
CA TYR A 55 -15.20 -13.14 9.51
C TYR A 55 -14.77 -14.34 10.36
N ASP A 56 -15.21 -14.41 11.61
CA ASP A 56 -14.92 -15.53 12.51
C ASP A 56 -15.65 -16.82 12.12
N THR A 57 -16.89 -16.76 11.63
CA THR A 57 -17.59 -17.94 11.11
C THR A 57 -17.06 -18.42 9.75
N ALA A 58 -16.35 -17.57 9.00
CA ALA A 58 -15.62 -17.98 7.80
C ALA A 58 -14.28 -18.68 8.12
N GLN A 59 -13.81 -18.62 9.37
CA GLN A 59 -12.49 -19.08 9.77
C GLN A 59 -12.59 -20.19 10.83
N GLY A 60 -12.48 -21.44 10.39
CA GLY A 60 -12.06 -22.55 11.24
C GLY A 60 -10.59 -22.44 11.67
N ILE A 61 -10.11 -21.28 12.13
CA ILE A 61 -8.72 -21.10 12.58
C ILE A 61 -8.57 -21.80 13.92
N LYS A 62 -8.01 -23.01 13.86
CA LYS A 62 -7.30 -23.56 15.01
C LYS A 62 -6.11 -22.65 15.29
N LYS A 63 -6.08 -21.99 16.45
CA LYS A 63 -4.84 -21.39 17.00
C LYS A 63 -3.85 -22.52 17.28
N GLY A 64 -3.20 -23.02 16.24
CA GLY A 64 -2.02 -23.86 16.36
C GLY A 64 -0.83 -22.97 16.69
N HIS A 65 -0.17 -23.22 17.81
CA HIS A 65 1.23 -22.83 17.95
C HIS A 65 2.03 -23.65 16.92
N SER A 66 2.09 -23.14 15.70
CA SER A 66 2.94 -23.64 14.64
C SER A 66 4.39 -23.27 14.96
N THR A 67 5.28 -24.26 14.99
CA THR A 67 6.73 -24.04 15.04
C THR A 67 7.32 -23.55 13.71
N MET A 68 6.49 -23.47 12.66
CA MET A 68 6.82 -22.90 11.35
C MET A 68 6.32 -21.46 11.28
N LYS A 69 7.13 -20.54 10.77
CA LYS A 69 6.71 -19.16 10.52
C LYS A 69 5.53 -19.14 9.55
N SER A 70 4.51 -18.33 9.85
CA SER A 70 3.39 -18.11 8.94
C SER A 70 3.85 -17.50 7.62
N GLN A 71 3.20 -17.89 6.52
CA GLN A 71 3.54 -17.46 5.17
C GLN A 71 2.54 -16.43 4.65
N VAL A 72 3.05 -15.27 4.24
CA VAL A 72 2.25 -14.19 3.64
C VAL A 72 2.67 -14.00 2.19
N CYS A 73 1.73 -14.20 1.26
CA CYS A 73 1.92 -13.85 -0.15
C CYS A 73 1.35 -12.45 -0.41
N VAL A 74 2.18 -11.53 -0.86
CA VAL A 74 1.75 -10.20 -1.27
C VAL A 74 1.87 -10.11 -2.78
N ILE A 75 0.77 -9.76 -3.46
CA ILE A 75 0.79 -9.42 -4.89
C ILE A 75 0.43 -7.94 -4.95
N GLY A 76 1.31 -7.12 -5.53
CA GLY A 76 1.12 -5.70 -5.38
C GLY A 76 2.09 -4.77 -6.06
N SER A 77 1.77 -3.48 -5.93
CA SER A 77 2.51 -2.40 -6.55
C SER A 77 3.87 -2.17 -5.92
N PHE A 78 4.83 -1.80 -6.77
CA PHE A 78 6.06 -1.12 -6.36
C PHE A 78 6.12 0.23 -7.07
N ASN A 79 6.37 1.29 -6.30
CA ASN A 79 6.65 2.61 -6.83
C ASN A 79 8.00 3.10 -6.34
N VAL A 80 8.62 3.99 -7.12
CA VAL A 80 9.63 4.89 -6.59
C VAL A 80 8.96 6.20 -6.20
N ASP A 81 9.00 6.50 -4.91
CA ASP A 81 8.49 7.76 -4.36
C ASP A 81 9.59 8.82 -4.52
N ILE A 82 9.29 9.87 -5.28
CA ILE A 82 10.16 11.00 -5.60
C ILE A 82 9.71 12.19 -4.76
N ILE A 83 10.43 12.47 -3.68
CA ILE A 83 9.93 13.34 -2.61
C ILE A 83 10.74 14.64 -2.57
N SER A 84 10.05 15.77 -2.72
CA SER A 84 10.59 17.12 -2.56
C SER A 84 9.99 17.78 -1.32
N TYR A 85 10.85 18.20 -0.40
CA TYR A 85 10.45 18.98 0.77
C TYR A 85 10.53 20.48 0.44
N LEU A 86 9.43 21.20 0.69
CA LEU A 86 9.25 22.59 0.32
C LEU A 86 8.80 23.40 1.55
N PRO A 87 9.15 24.70 1.65
CA PRO A 87 8.68 25.55 2.74
C PRO A 87 7.14 25.70 2.76
N ARG A 88 6.50 25.53 1.60
CA ARG A 88 5.05 25.35 1.41
C ARG A 88 4.77 24.68 0.07
N LEU A 89 3.54 24.23 -0.14
CA LEU A 89 3.12 23.72 -1.44
C LEU A 89 3.07 24.86 -2.48
N PRO A 90 3.50 24.62 -3.73
CA PRO A 90 3.49 25.62 -4.78
C PRO A 90 2.07 25.86 -5.30
N THR A 91 1.82 27.06 -5.81
CA THR A 91 0.60 27.36 -6.58
C THR A 91 0.85 27.23 -8.08
N ILE A 92 -0.23 27.24 -8.88
CA ILE A 92 -0.13 27.18 -10.35
C ILE A 92 0.79 28.28 -10.87
N GLY A 93 1.77 27.90 -11.70
CA GLY A 93 2.73 28.82 -12.33
C GLY A 93 3.93 29.20 -11.44
N GLU A 94 4.01 28.69 -10.22
CA GLU A 94 5.10 28.98 -9.30
C GLU A 94 6.24 27.97 -9.40
N SER A 95 7.46 28.42 -9.11
CA SER A 95 8.63 27.57 -8.86
C SER A 95 9.17 27.87 -7.46
N LEU A 96 9.33 26.83 -6.64
CA LEU A 96 9.88 26.93 -5.30
C LEU A 96 11.19 26.15 -5.21
N LEU A 97 12.11 26.62 -4.39
CA LEU A 97 13.33 25.87 -4.07
C LEU A 97 13.01 24.82 -3.00
N ALA A 98 13.39 23.57 -3.28
CA ALA A 98 13.32 22.49 -2.31
C ALA A 98 14.48 22.58 -1.32
N SER A 99 14.17 22.36 -0.04
CA SER A 99 15.16 22.25 1.03
C SER A 99 15.83 20.88 1.05
N ASN A 100 15.10 19.84 0.60
CA ASN A 100 15.56 18.46 0.56
C ASN A 100 14.86 17.67 -0.57
N PHE A 101 15.53 16.64 -1.08
CA PHE A 101 15.05 15.79 -2.16
C PHE A 101 15.53 14.35 -1.99
N ILE A 102 14.61 13.39 -1.99
CA ILE A 102 14.91 11.97 -1.77
C ILE A 102 14.14 11.04 -2.71
N PHE A 103 14.74 9.91 -3.04
CA PHE A 103 14.07 8.75 -3.62
C PHE A 103 13.86 7.70 -2.53
N SER A 104 12.64 7.16 -2.43
CA SER A 104 12.27 6.11 -1.48
C SER A 104 11.56 4.96 -2.18
N PRO A 105 11.72 3.70 -1.71
CA PRO A 105 10.80 2.63 -2.09
C PRO A 105 9.39 3.00 -1.62
N GLY A 106 8.40 2.74 -2.47
CA GLY A 106 7.00 3.01 -2.22
C GLY A 106 6.09 1.99 -2.93
N GLY A 107 4.82 2.34 -3.06
CA GLY A 107 3.78 1.44 -3.54
C GLY A 107 3.14 0.64 -2.39
N LYS A 108 1.81 0.52 -2.40
CA LYS A 108 1.07 -0.13 -1.31
C LYS A 108 1.48 -1.60 -1.14
N GLY A 109 1.71 -2.32 -2.23
CA GLY A 109 2.16 -3.71 -2.18
C GLY A 109 3.50 -3.87 -1.48
N CYS A 110 4.48 -3.08 -1.92
CA CYS A 110 5.81 -3.04 -1.31
C CYS A 110 5.74 -2.70 0.19
N ASN A 111 4.97 -1.67 0.56
CA ASN A 111 4.80 -1.26 1.95
C ASN A 111 4.16 -2.37 2.82
N GLN A 112 3.15 -3.07 2.30
CA GLN A 112 2.53 -4.21 3.00
C GLN A 112 3.49 -5.38 3.15
N ALA A 113 4.22 -5.74 2.09
CA ALA A 113 5.22 -6.82 2.12
C ALA A 113 6.33 -6.52 3.13
N LEU A 114 6.83 -5.28 3.13
CA LEU A 114 7.83 -4.85 4.09
C LEU A 114 7.29 -4.91 5.51
N ALA A 115 6.10 -4.35 5.78
CA ALA A 115 5.48 -4.40 7.10
C ALA A 115 5.27 -5.83 7.60
N ALA A 116 4.77 -6.74 6.76
CA ALA A 116 4.61 -8.15 7.09
C ALA A 116 5.97 -8.80 7.44
N SER A 117 7.05 -8.47 6.73
CA SER A 117 8.39 -9.03 7.03
C SER A 117 8.93 -8.63 8.41
N PHE A 118 8.43 -7.54 9.00
CA PHE A 118 8.75 -7.16 10.37
C PHE A 118 7.91 -7.87 11.44
N ALA A 119 6.81 -8.53 11.05
CA ALA A 119 5.91 -9.27 11.95
C ALA A 119 6.35 -10.73 12.19
N ASP A 120 7.62 -11.05 11.90
CA ASP A 120 8.21 -12.39 12.02
C ASP A 120 7.54 -13.47 11.15
N THR A 121 7.00 -13.07 10.00
CA THR A 121 6.43 -13.97 8.98
C THR A 121 7.32 -14.11 7.76
N ASP A 122 7.24 -15.23 7.06
CA ASP A 122 7.90 -15.42 5.77
C ASP A 122 7.07 -14.77 4.67
N VAL A 123 7.63 -13.74 4.03
CA VAL A 123 6.93 -12.96 3.00
C VAL A 123 7.39 -13.35 1.60
N TYR A 124 6.43 -13.66 0.74
CA TYR A 124 6.61 -13.82 -0.70
C TYR A 124 6.00 -12.61 -1.41
N PHE A 125 6.83 -11.72 -1.97
CA PHE A 125 6.33 -10.53 -2.67
C PHE A 125 6.38 -10.68 -4.19
N ILE A 126 5.25 -10.52 -4.87
CA ILE A 126 5.13 -10.53 -6.33
C ILE A 126 4.79 -9.12 -6.79
N THR A 127 5.65 -8.57 -7.67
CA THR A 127 5.47 -7.23 -8.22
C THR A 127 5.97 -7.16 -9.66
N LYS A 128 5.70 -6.03 -10.33
CA LYS A 128 6.14 -5.79 -11.71
C LYS A 128 6.64 -4.36 -11.87
N VAL A 129 7.83 -4.21 -12.45
CA VAL A 129 8.49 -2.93 -12.70
C VAL A 129 8.81 -2.76 -14.18
N GLY A 130 9.27 -1.58 -14.60
CA GLY A 130 9.75 -1.36 -15.96
C GLY A 130 11.12 -2.00 -16.20
N THR A 131 11.74 -1.70 -17.34
CA THR A 131 13.18 -1.98 -17.60
C THR A 131 14.02 -0.70 -17.56
N ASP A 132 13.61 0.28 -16.75
CA ASP A 132 14.31 1.56 -16.55
C ASP A 132 15.22 1.54 -15.32
N HIS A 133 15.90 2.66 -15.05
CA HIS A 133 16.81 2.79 -13.91
C HIS A 133 16.12 2.60 -12.55
N PHE A 134 14.80 2.80 -12.46
CA PHE A 134 14.05 2.54 -11.23
C PHE A 134 13.83 1.04 -11.00
N SER A 135 13.93 0.21 -12.04
CA SER A 135 13.93 -1.24 -11.87
C SER A 135 15.16 -1.74 -11.12
N ASP A 136 16.34 -1.18 -11.40
CA ASP A 136 17.57 -1.49 -10.65
C ASP A 136 17.45 -1.04 -9.20
N TYR A 137 16.84 0.13 -8.96
CA TYR A 137 16.54 0.61 -7.62
C TYR A 137 15.62 -0.36 -6.86
N ALA A 138 14.56 -0.85 -7.51
CA ALA A 138 13.64 -1.83 -6.95
C ALA A 138 14.36 -3.15 -6.58
N ILE A 139 15.16 -3.68 -7.50
CA ILE A 139 15.93 -4.92 -7.28
C ILE A 139 16.91 -4.77 -6.11
N ASN A 140 17.66 -3.68 -6.06
CA ASN A 140 18.61 -3.40 -4.98
C ASN A 140 17.90 -3.22 -3.63
N PHE A 141 16.75 -2.54 -3.62
CA PHE A 141 15.92 -2.42 -2.42
C PHE A 141 15.45 -3.80 -1.94
N MET A 142 14.87 -4.63 -2.81
CA MET A 142 14.39 -5.96 -2.41
C MET A 142 15.51 -6.80 -1.80
N ASN A 143 16.67 -6.84 -2.45
CA ASN A 143 17.84 -7.59 -2.00
C ASN A 143 18.41 -7.12 -0.64
N SER A 144 18.19 -5.86 -0.28
CA SER A 144 18.65 -5.28 1.00
C SER A 144 17.55 -5.19 2.06
N SER A 145 16.30 -5.47 1.69
CA SER A 145 15.15 -5.45 2.59
C SER A 145 15.04 -6.74 3.42
N LYS A 146 14.07 -6.77 4.34
CA LYS A 146 13.71 -7.99 5.08
C LYS A 146 12.75 -8.92 4.30
N ILE A 147 12.39 -8.56 3.07
CA ILE A 147 11.56 -9.41 2.21
C ILE A 147 12.48 -10.49 1.61
N TYR A 148 12.51 -11.65 2.25
CA TYR A 148 13.45 -12.73 1.88
C TYR A 148 13.14 -13.39 0.53
N LYS A 149 11.90 -13.27 0.03
CA LYS A 149 11.49 -13.90 -1.22
C LYS A 149 10.65 -12.93 -2.04
N SER A 150 11.18 -12.52 -3.19
CA SER A 150 10.48 -11.63 -4.11
C SER A 150 10.59 -12.09 -5.55
N ILE A 151 9.50 -11.99 -6.29
CA ILE A 151 9.45 -12.09 -7.74
C ILE A 151 9.19 -10.71 -8.31
N ILE A 152 10.13 -10.23 -9.11
CA ILE A 152 10.06 -8.94 -9.77
C ILE A 152 9.96 -9.21 -11.27
N TYR A 153 8.75 -9.14 -11.80
CA TYR A 153 8.55 -9.13 -13.25
C TYR A 153 9.02 -7.79 -13.83
N GLN A 154 9.46 -7.81 -15.08
CA GLN A 154 9.88 -6.62 -15.80
C GLN A 154 9.13 -6.50 -17.13
N THR A 155 8.75 -5.27 -17.50
CA THR A 155 8.15 -4.97 -18.80
C THR A 155 8.88 -3.85 -19.53
N LYS A 156 8.91 -3.95 -20.87
CA LYS A 156 9.38 -2.88 -21.76
C LYS A 156 8.24 -1.97 -22.23
N GLU A 157 6.99 -2.30 -21.91
CA GLU A 157 5.80 -1.58 -22.38
C GLU A 157 5.67 -0.19 -21.74
N THR A 158 6.14 -0.04 -20.50
CA THR A 158 6.02 1.18 -19.70
C THR A 158 7.08 1.21 -18.60
N GLN A 159 7.29 2.39 -18.02
CA GLN A 159 8.21 2.63 -16.93
C GLN A 159 7.71 2.03 -15.61
N THR A 160 8.63 1.86 -14.66
CA THR A 160 8.35 1.56 -13.26
C THR A 160 7.40 2.60 -12.68
N GLY A 161 6.48 2.18 -11.82
CA GLY A 161 5.56 3.09 -11.16
C GLY A 161 6.29 4.14 -10.32
N THR A 162 5.76 5.35 -10.28
CA THR A 162 6.33 6.45 -9.48
C THR A 162 5.25 7.23 -8.76
N ALA A 163 5.62 7.84 -7.65
CA ALA A 163 4.82 8.86 -6.98
C ALA A 163 5.67 10.11 -6.81
N THR A 164 5.31 11.20 -7.49
CA THR A 164 5.91 12.52 -7.25
C THR A 164 5.21 13.15 -6.07
N ILE A 165 5.94 13.36 -4.99
CA ILE A 165 5.41 13.81 -3.70
C ILE A 165 6.04 15.17 -3.37
N LEU A 166 5.20 16.18 -3.24
CA LEU A 166 5.58 17.48 -2.70
C LEU A 166 5.11 17.54 -1.25
N VAL A 167 6.02 17.84 -0.32
CA VAL A 167 5.72 17.91 1.12
C VAL A 167 5.97 19.33 1.62
N ASN A 168 4.97 19.90 2.30
CA ASN A 168 5.15 21.11 3.09
C ASN A 168 5.88 20.76 4.38
N GLU A 169 7.08 21.30 4.59
CA GLU A 169 7.88 21.02 5.79
C GLU A 169 7.23 21.50 7.10
N GLY A 170 6.52 22.63 7.04
CA GLY A 170 5.93 23.23 8.23
C GLY A 170 4.68 22.48 8.73
N THR A 171 3.87 21.95 7.81
CA THR A 171 2.59 21.31 8.14
C THR A 171 2.60 19.79 7.98
N GLY A 172 3.50 19.25 7.16
CA GLY A 172 3.49 17.85 6.73
C GLY A 172 2.45 17.54 5.64
N ASP A 173 1.69 18.55 5.19
CA ASP A 173 0.73 18.37 4.09
C ASP A 173 1.46 17.98 2.82
N ASN A 174 0.84 17.13 2.00
CA ASN A 174 1.45 16.68 0.76
C ASN A 174 0.50 16.68 -0.43
N VAL A 175 1.10 16.84 -1.61
CA VAL A 175 0.46 16.64 -2.90
C VAL A 175 1.19 15.51 -3.60
N ILE A 176 0.43 14.52 -4.06
CA ILE A 176 0.99 13.32 -4.67
C ILE A 176 0.42 13.16 -6.08
N ALA A 177 1.30 13.05 -7.07
CA ALA A 177 0.95 12.65 -8.42
C ALA A 177 1.52 11.25 -8.68
N ILE A 178 0.66 10.29 -9.01
CA ILE A 178 1.03 8.89 -9.20
C ILE A 178 1.04 8.57 -10.69
N TYR A 179 2.12 7.96 -11.16
CA TYR A 179 2.16 7.26 -12.44
C TYR A 179 2.25 5.76 -12.15
N PRO A 180 1.19 4.98 -12.43
CA PRO A 180 1.15 3.58 -12.01
C PRO A 180 2.07 2.67 -12.86
N GLY A 181 2.31 3.05 -14.12
CA GLY A 181 3.29 2.39 -14.99
C GLY A 181 3.14 0.86 -15.05
N ALA A 182 4.26 0.17 -14.90
CA ALA A 182 4.37 -1.28 -14.98
C ALA A 182 3.43 -2.04 -14.03
N ASN A 183 2.98 -1.43 -12.93
CA ASN A 183 2.04 -2.04 -12.00
C ASN A 183 0.70 -2.41 -12.67
N MET A 184 0.34 -1.72 -13.77
CA MET A 184 -0.89 -1.98 -14.53
C MET A 184 -0.73 -2.98 -15.67
N THR A 185 0.44 -3.63 -15.79
CA THR A 185 0.77 -4.53 -16.89
C THR A 185 0.98 -5.97 -16.44
N MET A 186 0.56 -6.30 -15.22
CA MET A 186 0.68 -7.66 -14.69
C MET A 186 -0.21 -8.59 -15.51
N SER A 187 0.30 -9.74 -15.94
CA SER A 187 -0.49 -10.68 -16.73
C SER A 187 -1.04 -11.82 -15.87
N SER A 188 -2.17 -12.39 -16.30
CA SER A 188 -2.73 -13.59 -15.67
C SER A 188 -1.75 -14.77 -15.69
N ASP A 189 -0.92 -14.87 -16.73
CA ASP A 189 0.08 -15.93 -16.86
C ASP A 189 1.20 -15.75 -15.82
N GLU A 190 1.65 -14.52 -15.58
CA GLU A 190 2.62 -14.20 -14.54
C GLU A 190 2.09 -14.61 -13.16
N ILE A 191 0.83 -14.30 -12.85
CA ILE A 191 0.18 -14.74 -11.61
C ILE A 191 0.01 -16.26 -11.55
N THR A 192 -0.40 -16.88 -12.66
CA THR A 192 -0.61 -18.34 -12.74
C THR A 192 0.68 -19.12 -12.51
N ILE A 193 1.83 -18.62 -12.98
CA ILE A 193 3.14 -19.23 -12.71
C ILE A 193 3.43 -19.24 -11.20
N GLN A 194 2.95 -18.26 -10.45
CA GLN A 194 3.13 -18.16 -8.99
C GLN A 194 2.07 -18.93 -8.18
N LYS A 195 1.22 -19.74 -8.81
CA LYS A 195 0.12 -20.47 -8.18
C LYS A 195 0.54 -21.25 -6.93
N GLU A 196 1.70 -21.90 -6.94
CA GLU A 196 2.18 -22.66 -5.76
C GLU A 196 2.49 -21.75 -4.57
N ALA A 197 3.10 -20.58 -4.80
CA ALA A 197 3.37 -19.62 -3.73
C ALA A 197 2.08 -19.06 -3.14
N ILE A 198 1.07 -18.85 -3.97
CA ILE A 198 -0.25 -18.36 -3.56
C ILE A 198 -0.99 -19.42 -2.73
N ILE A 199 -1.10 -20.66 -3.23
CA ILE A 199 -1.85 -21.74 -2.57
C ILE A 199 -1.22 -22.15 -1.24
N ASN A 200 0.11 -22.11 -1.14
CA ASN A 200 0.81 -22.51 0.07
C ASN A 200 0.90 -21.40 1.14
N SER A 201 0.44 -20.18 0.83
CA SER A 201 0.43 -19.07 1.81
C SER A 201 -0.76 -19.15 2.75
N ASP A 202 -0.55 -18.79 4.02
CA ASP A 202 -1.63 -18.71 5.03
C ASP A 202 -2.50 -17.47 4.78
N VAL A 203 -1.91 -16.39 4.26
CA VAL A 203 -2.57 -15.12 3.97
C VAL A 203 -2.12 -14.59 2.60
N ILE A 204 -3.08 -14.14 1.81
CA ILE A 204 -2.85 -13.40 0.57
C ILE A 204 -3.24 -11.94 0.79
N LEU A 205 -2.31 -11.02 0.52
CA LEU A 205 -2.53 -9.57 0.59
C LEU A 205 -2.51 -8.96 -0.81
N LEU A 206 -3.58 -8.24 -1.13
CA LEU A 206 -3.78 -7.51 -2.38
C LEU A 206 -4.07 -6.03 -2.09
N GLN A 207 -3.90 -5.19 -3.10
CA GLN A 207 -4.25 -3.77 -3.07
C GLN A 207 -4.81 -3.33 -4.43
N LEU A 208 -5.30 -2.10 -4.51
CA LEU A 208 -5.93 -1.55 -5.72
C LEU A 208 -4.98 -0.66 -6.55
N GLU A 209 -3.68 -1.00 -6.58
CA GLU A 209 -2.65 -0.29 -7.35
C GLU A 209 -2.05 -1.14 -8.48
N THR A 210 -2.68 -2.27 -8.80
CA THR A 210 -2.36 -3.13 -9.94
C THR A 210 -3.61 -3.33 -10.80
N ASN A 211 -3.45 -3.87 -12.00
CA ASN A 211 -4.58 -4.12 -12.89
C ASN A 211 -5.46 -5.29 -12.39
N TYR A 212 -6.78 -5.05 -12.27
CA TYR A 212 -7.77 -6.02 -11.81
C TYR A 212 -7.88 -7.31 -12.66
N THR A 213 -7.39 -7.28 -13.90
CA THR A 213 -7.51 -8.39 -14.85
C THR A 213 -6.49 -9.50 -14.61
N ALA A 214 -5.41 -9.22 -13.88
CA ALA A 214 -4.40 -10.20 -13.49
C ALA A 214 -4.91 -11.06 -12.33
#